data_AF-A0A329JC20-F1
#
_entry.id   AF-A0A329JC20-F1
#
_cell.length_a   1.000
_cell.length_b   1.000
_cell.length_c   1.000
_cell.angle_alpha   90.00
_cell.angle_beta   90.00
_cell.angle_gamma   90.00
#
_symmetry.space_group_name_H-M   'P 1'
#
loop_
_entity.id
_entity.type
_entity.pdbx_description
1 polymer ?
#
loop_
_entity_poly.entity_id
_entity_poly.type
_entity_poly.pdbx_seq_one_letter_code
_entity_poly.pdbx_strand_id
1 'polypeptide(L)'
;MHYAKMLIAVAAITAGSSAMANNPFAHPDKPFHEYSWVNTHNSYEKINQNMQGLPQQMRGGVRSFMLDLYHNSNYREEEQIRICHTASFCYGSFRNQLANEFIPFLKQNRNEVISIFLESYVERSHLQTLFNSVPEVAELTFNPKNFKTDNWPLMSQIVAQNNRLMLFTNKRTLAGDYAVNGKTVTVLFDKDWVAQNHWSTLGAAASNIEAAHNWSCPSRYDDTPVTESRVNANTGKSWSRLFLMNQFHTATKTISDSAAYDNNLTYLTRRVNNCGKTPNFIAIDNYRNGDTSAYTKALSQGGIYLWEGNNADPRQDAVCVIPRAQRTLELPTAGCENDEARSLSLSGIAKGTRLSLFDSRSGSREDDHMIIDVTRDIGLHEHVVVGSFEQNWTTDAYKATYVRNNGLNGKVSRIEVTQTPLDFSDASIALYEGNNASQNLDCTIPFDRAYTIKMKSNSYGCSNDEIRSAKILKAKKGAEFSLTGHPEGSFKEGRTVVTVRRDITSPVIISSFNHSYQDADVQVTNHKKGVDGKISFGYISGAK
;
A
#
# COMPACT_ATOMS: atom_id res chain seq x y z
N MET A 1 52.67 39.22 17.71
CA MET A 1 51.54 39.85 16.98
C MET A 1 51.32 39.08 15.68
N HIS A 2 50.06 38.96 15.27
CA HIS A 2 49.55 38.34 14.03
C HIS A 2 49.06 36.88 14.13
N TYR A 3 47.82 36.82 14.63
CA TYR A 3 46.70 35.94 14.28
C TYR A 3 46.86 35.04 13.04
N ALA A 4 46.60 33.74 13.23
CA ALA A 4 46.03 32.88 12.20
C ALA A 4 44.85 32.10 12.81
N LYS A 5 43.69 32.31 12.20
CA LYS A 5 42.35 31.93 12.66
C LYS A 5 42.16 30.42 12.70
N MET A 6 41.66 29.94 13.83
CA MET A 6 41.05 28.62 13.99
C MET A 6 39.74 28.59 13.19
N LEU A 7 39.73 27.89 12.06
CA LEU A 7 38.51 27.60 11.31
C LEU A 7 37.75 26.49 12.04
N ILE A 8 36.77 26.90 12.86
CA ILE A 8 35.73 26.01 13.35
C ILE A 8 34.83 25.71 12.14
N ALA A 9 34.96 24.50 11.58
CA ALA A 9 33.98 23.97 10.65
C ALA A 9 32.69 23.69 11.44
N VAL A 10 31.76 24.65 11.42
CA VAL A 10 30.38 24.42 11.82
C VAL A 10 29.78 23.50 10.76
N ALA A 11 29.78 22.19 11.03
CA ALA A 11 28.96 21.25 10.31
C ALA A 11 27.50 21.66 10.55
N ALA A 12 26.91 22.34 9.57
CA ALA A 12 25.48 22.55 9.52
C ALA A 12 24.83 21.17 9.39
N ILE A 13 24.41 20.61 10.53
CA ILE A 13 23.50 19.47 10.57
C ILE A 13 22.20 19.99 9.97
N THR A 14 22.01 19.79 8.68
CA THR A 14 20.71 19.90 8.04
C THR A 14 19.85 18.76 8.58
N ALA A 15 19.28 18.98 9.77
CA ALA A 15 18.11 18.26 10.24
C ALA A 15 16.92 18.69 9.38
N GLY A 16 16.92 18.25 8.12
CA GLY A 16 15.72 18.19 7.31
C GLY A 16 14.90 17.00 7.81
N SER A 17 14.21 17.18 8.93
CA SER A 17 13.13 16.27 9.29
C SER A 17 12.09 16.35 8.19
N SER A 18 11.96 15.27 7.43
CA SER A 18 10.83 14.96 6.58
C SER A 18 9.57 14.85 7.45
N ALA A 19 9.04 15.98 7.89
CA ALA A 19 7.79 16.10 8.64
C ALA A 19 6.56 16.25 7.72
N MET A 20 6.69 15.81 6.47
CA MET A 20 5.59 15.64 5.52
C MET A 20 5.64 14.24 4.91
N ALA A 21 5.52 13.19 5.72
CA ALA A 21 5.42 11.81 5.22
C ALA A 21 4.60 10.84 6.11
N ASN A 22 4.03 11.29 7.22
CA ASN A 22 3.20 10.45 8.09
C ASN A 22 1.96 11.23 8.56
N ASN A 23 1.08 11.62 7.62
CA ASN A 23 -0.32 11.82 8.02
C ASN A 23 -0.98 10.44 7.92
N PRO A 24 -1.28 9.76 9.05
CA PRO A 24 -1.88 8.43 9.02
C PRO A 24 -3.30 8.43 8.42
N PHE A 25 -3.87 9.61 8.18
CA PHE A 25 -5.14 9.80 7.51
C PHE A 25 -4.90 10.61 6.22
N ALA A 26 -4.63 9.91 5.11
CA ALA A 26 -4.45 10.54 3.80
C ALA A 26 -5.67 11.40 3.38
N HIS A 27 -6.84 11.20 4.01
CA HIS A 27 -8.07 11.94 3.78
C HIS A 27 -8.86 12.06 5.09
N PRO A 28 -8.83 13.17 5.85
CA PRO A 28 -9.64 13.35 7.07
C PRO A 28 -11.15 13.52 6.78
N ASP A 29 -11.52 13.59 5.50
CA ASP A 29 -12.86 13.87 5.00
C ASP A 29 -13.71 12.60 4.78
N LYS A 30 -13.22 11.42 5.20
CA LYS A 30 -13.99 10.17 5.13
C LYS A 30 -14.70 9.88 6.46
N PRO A 31 -15.89 9.26 6.44
CA PRO A 31 -16.52 8.66 7.61
C PRO A 31 -15.64 7.62 8.30
N PHE A 32 -15.71 7.50 9.63
CA PHE A 32 -14.90 6.54 10.40
C PHE A 32 -15.00 5.09 9.89
N HIS A 33 -16.19 4.63 9.50
CA HIS A 33 -16.38 3.26 9.00
C HIS A 33 -15.75 2.96 7.63
N GLU A 34 -15.14 3.93 6.96
CA GLU A 34 -14.43 3.72 5.68
C GLU A 34 -12.92 3.51 5.85
N TYR A 35 -12.45 3.44 7.10
CA TYR A 35 -11.06 3.14 7.40
C TYR A 35 -10.92 1.71 7.94
N SER A 36 -9.75 1.14 7.66
CA SER A 36 -9.27 -0.12 8.17
C SER A 36 -8.00 0.12 8.99
N TRP A 37 -7.92 -0.49 10.16
CA TRP A 37 -6.80 -0.37 11.09
C TRP A 37 -6.24 -1.74 11.45
N VAL A 38 -4.93 -1.76 11.70
CA VAL A 38 -4.32 -2.85 12.45
C VAL A 38 -4.88 -2.80 13.87
N ASN A 39 -5.37 -3.95 14.34
CA ASN A 39 -5.71 -4.21 15.72
C ASN A 39 -4.74 -5.25 16.27
N THR A 40 -4.20 -5.02 17.47
CA THR A 40 -3.31 -5.98 18.13
C THR A 40 -4.08 -6.84 19.13
N HIS A 41 -4.05 -8.15 18.93
CA HIS A 41 -4.62 -9.12 19.86
C HIS A 41 -3.79 -9.17 21.16
N ASN A 42 -4.43 -9.24 22.33
CA ASN A 42 -3.78 -9.19 23.65
C ASN A 42 -2.63 -8.18 23.71
N SER A 43 -2.93 -6.92 23.39
CA SER A 43 -1.92 -5.90 23.05
C SER A 43 -0.87 -5.65 24.15
N TYR A 44 -1.17 -6.07 25.37
CA TYR A 44 -0.32 -5.97 26.54
C TYR A 44 0.74 -7.09 26.64
N GLU A 45 0.55 -8.20 25.93
CA GLU A 45 1.46 -9.34 25.89
C GLU A 45 2.60 -9.09 24.89
N LYS A 46 3.66 -8.42 25.38
CA LYS A 46 4.79 -7.95 24.55
C LYS A 46 5.40 -9.05 23.66
N ILE A 47 5.44 -10.30 24.12
CA ILE A 47 6.01 -11.42 23.36
C ILE A 47 5.30 -11.58 22.01
N ASN A 48 3.98 -11.39 21.98
CA ASN A 48 3.17 -11.50 20.77
C ASN A 48 3.13 -10.20 19.97
N GLN A 49 3.81 -9.15 20.43
CA GLN A 49 3.78 -7.82 19.82
C GLN A 49 5.20 -7.34 19.49
N ASN A 50 6.06 -8.25 19.01
CA ASN A 50 7.46 -7.96 18.66
C ASN A 50 8.28 -7.37 19.81
N MET A 51 8.00 -7.81 21.04
CA MET A 51 8.56 -7.27 22.29
C MET A 51 8.24 -5.78 22.54
N GLN A 52 7.21 -5.25 21.88
CA GLN A 52 6.82 -3.84 21.99
C GLN A 52 5.67 -3.65 22.98
N GLY A 53 5.80 -2.66 23.88
CA GLY A 53 4.67 -2.18 24.69
C GLY A 53 3.73 -1.29 23.89
N LEU A 54 2.58 -0.94 24.48
CA LEU A 54 1.55 -0.11 23.84
C LEU A 54 2.09 1.22 23.28
N PRO A 55 3.00 1.98 23.97
CA PRO A 55 3.55 3.21 23.39
C PRO A 55 4.35 2.98 22.10
N GLN A 56 5.08 1.86 22.00
CA GLN A 56 5.82 1.50 20.80
C GLN A 56 4.90 0.99 19.68
N GLN A 57 3.82 0.27 20.02
CA GLN A 57 2.79 -0.13 19.07
C GLN A 57 2.08 1.08 18.46
N MET A 58 1.67 2.05 19.29
CA MET A 58 1.09 3.32 18.81
C MET A 58 2.06 4.10 17.92
N ARG A 59 3.35 4.20 18.29
CA ARG A 59 4.36 4.80 17.41
C ARG A 59 4.57 4.02 16.11
N GLY A 60 4.34 2.71 16.13
CA GLY A 60 4.36 1.84 14.95
C GLY A 60 3.12 1.95 14.06
N GLY A 61 2.15 2.80 14.40
CA GLY A 61 0.95 3.03 13.60
C GLY A 61 -0.28 2.22 14.02
N VAL A 62 -0.20 1.40 15.07
CA VAL A 62 -1.38 0.69 15.60
C VAL A 62 -2.34 1.69 16.24
N ARG A 63 -3.64 1.57 15.94
CA ARG A 63 -4.70 2.44 16.46
C ARG A 63 -5.85 1.67 17.12
N SER A 64 -5.75 0.35 17.17
CA SER A 64 -6.75 -0.47 17.83
C SER A 64 -6.12 -1.60 18.66
N PHE A 65 -6.68 -1.85 19.84
CA PHE A 65 -6.05 -2.70 20.86
C PHE A 65 -7.09 -3.59 21.54
N MET A 66 -6.79 -4.88 21.70
CA MET A 66 -7.55 -5.79 22.57
C MET A 66 -6.89 -5.92 23.93
N LEU A 67 -7.66 -5.67 24.99
CA LEU A 67 -7.19 -5.74 26.37
C LEU A 67 -8.15 -6.57 27.22
N ASP A 68 -7.59 -7.37 28.11
CA ASP A 68 -8.34 -8.28 28.96
C ASP A 68 -8.34 -7.75 30.39
N LEU A 69 -9.51 -7.48 30.94
CA LEU A 69 -9.66 -6.85 32.25
C LEU A 69 -10.02 -7.87 33.31
N TYR A 70 -9.19 -7.98 34.35
CA TYR A 70 -9.44 -8.79 35.54
C TYR A 70 -9.47 -7.92 36.79
N HIS A 71 -10.28 -8.30 37.77
CA HIS A 71 -10.29 -7.65 39.08
C HIS A 71 -9.34 -8.35 40.04
N ASN A 72 -8.58 -7.58 40.81
CA ASN A 72 -7.73 -8.09 41.86
C ASN A 72 -7.75 -7.14 43.07
N SER A 73 -8.43 -7.55 44.13
CA SER A 73 -8.63 -6.77 45.37
C SER A 73 -7.37 -6.55 46.19
N ASN A 74 -6.24 -7.20 45.87
CA ASN A 74 -4.98 -7.02 46.59
C ASN A 74 -4.26 -5.71 46.24
N TYR A 75 -4.73 -5.00 45.21
CA TYR A 75 -4.21 -3.70 44.81
C TYR A 75 -5.06 -2.55 45.36
N ARG A 76 -4.49 -1.34 45.34
CA ARG A 76 -5.23 -0.09 45.64
C ARG A 76 -6.48 -0.02 44.77
N GLU A 77 -7.56 0.52 45.29
CA GLU A 77 -8.90 0.48 44.69
C GLU A 77 -8.90 0.91 43.20
N GLU A 78 -8.20 2.00 42.92
CA GLU A 78 -8.04 2.57 41.58
C GLU A 78 -7.17 1.72 40.62
N GLU A 79 -6.39 0.78 41.15
CA GLU A 79 -5.52 -0.13 40.41
C GLU A 79 -6.00 -1.59 40.42
N GLN A 80 -7.19 -1.88 40.96
CA GLN A 80 -7.74 -3.24 41.06
C GLN A 80 -8.13 -3.82 39.71
N ILE A 81 -8.39 -2.99 38.69
CA ILE A 81 -8.55 -3.47 37.31
C ILE A 81 -7.16 -3.70 36.72
N ARG A 82 -6.82 -4.96 36.57
CA ARG A 82 -5.56 -5.46 36.02
C ARG A 82 -5.75 -5.86 34.57
N ILE A 83 -4.71 -5.69 33.77
CA ILE A 83 -4.65 -6.24 32.41
C ILE A 83 -3.90 -7.57 32.46
N CYS A 84 -4.55 -8.68 32.07
CA CYS A 84 -4.00 -10.02 32.26
C CYS A 84 -4.41 -11.00 31.16
N HIS A 85 -3.50 -11.90 30.77
CA HIS A 85 -3.81 -13.00 29.83
C HIS A 85 -4.70 -14.07 30.49
N THR A 86 -4.47 -14.30 31.77
CA THR A 86 -5.33 -15.06 32.67
C THR A 86 -5.35 -14.34 34.01
N ALA A 87 -6.27 -14.66 34.91
CA ALA A 87 -6.33 -14.02 36.24
C ALA A 87 -4.98 -14.05 37.01
N SER A 88 -4.09 -14.99 36.70
CA SER A 88 -2.78 -15.16 37.35
C SER A 88 -1.61 -14.49 36.62
N PHE A 89 -1.77 -14.03 35.37
CA PHE A 89 -0.67 -13.48 34.57
C PHE A 89 -0.97 -12.07 34.06
N CYS A 90 -0.59 -11.07 34.87
CA CYS A 90 -0.94 -9.67 34.69
C CYS A 90 0.25 -8.78 34.35
N TYR A 91 -0.02 -7.70 33.60
CA TYR A 91 1.00 -6.84 32.99
C TYR A 91 0.92 -5.38 33.45
N GLY A 92 -0.05 -5.03 34.30
CA GLY A 92 -0.25 -3.69 34.85
C GLY A 92 -1.70 -3.43 35.26
N SER A 93 -1.99 -2.20 35.73
CA SER A 93 -3.37 -1.73 35.97
C SER A 93 -3.88 -0.93 34.79
N PHE A 94 -5.11 -1.18 34.34
CA PHE A 94 -5.73 -0.47 33.21
C PHE A 94 -5.72 1.05 33.40
N ARG A 95 -5.81 1.51 34.66
CA ARG A 95 -5.60 2.89 35.06
C ARG A 95 -4.29 3.47 34.53
N ASN A 96 -3.18 2.76 34.71
CA ASN A 96 -1.86 3.20 34.30
C ASN A 96 -1.70 3.18 32.77
N GLN A 97 -2.29 2.21 32.06
CA GLN A 97 -2.32 2.27 30.59
C GLN A 97 -3.11 3.49 30.08
N LEU A 98 -4.25 3.81 30.69
CA LEU A 98 -5.00 5.02 30.32
C LEU A 98 -4.20 6.30 30.63
N ALA A 99 -3.77 6.47 31.88
CA ALA A 99 -3.15 7.71 32.36
C ALA A 99 -1.75 7.97 31.79
N ASN A 100 -0.95 6.92 31.56
CA ASN A 100 0.46 7.08 31.20
C ASN A 100 0.78 6.74 29.74
N GLU A 101 -0.14 6.07 29.01
CA GLU A 101 0.12 5.62 27.65
C GLU A 101 -0.90 6.19 26.65
N PHE A 102 -2.18 5.82 26.77
CA PHE A 102 -3.19 6.21 25.78
C PHE A 102 -3.55 7.70 25.82
N ILE A 103 -3.82 8.25 27.01
CA ILE A 103 -4.20 9.67 27.15
C ILE A 103 -3.03 10.59 26.74
N PRO A 104 -1.78 10.38 27.20
CA PRO A 104 -0.65 11.17 26.75
C PRO A 104 -0.43 11.08 25.24
N PHE A 105 -0.55 9.89 24.65
CA PHE A 105 -0.45 9.74 23.20
C PHE A 105 -1.51 10.56 22.45
N LEU A 106 -2.78 10.48 22.85
CA LEU A 106 -3.85 11.26 22.22
C LEU A 106 -3.69 12.77 22.45
N LYS A 107 -3.16 13.21 23.60
CA LYS A 107 -2.86 14.62 23.86
C LYS A 107 -1.75 15.13 22.94
N GLN A 108 -0.69 14.35 22.73
CA GLN A 108 0.44 14.68 21.87
C GLN A 108 0.07 14.61 20.38
N ASN A 109 -0.83 13.70 20.00
CA ASN A 109 -1.19 13.45 18.61
C ASN A 109 -2.68 13.77 18.39
N ARG A 110 -2.98 15.06 18.16
CA ARG A 110 -4.35 15.60 18.17
C ARG A 110 -5.25 15.07 17.06
N ASN A 111 -4.68 14.58 15.96
CA ASN A 111 -5.43 14.04 14.83
C ASN A 111 -5.69 12.52 14.94
N GLU A 112 -5.20 11.87 15.99
CA GLU A 112 -5.31 10.42 16.16
C GLU A 112 -6.58 10.03 16.89
N VAL A 113 -7.14 8.89 16.50
CA VAL A 113 -8.26 8.20 17.15
C VAL A 113 -7.80 6.79 17.54
N ILE A 114 -8.19 6.34 18.73
CA ILE A 114 -7.88 5.00 19.24
C ILE A 114 -9.17 4.24 19.56
N SER A 115 -9.21 2.97 19.19
CA SER A 115 -10.29 2.05 19.55
C SER A 115 -9.78 0.90 20.43
N ILE A 116 -10.29 0.79 21.65
CA ILE A 116 -9.94 -0.26 22.61
C ILE A 116 -11.11 -1.24 22.73
N PHE A 117 -10.84 -2.52 22.52
CA PHE A 117 -11.76 -3.63 22.71
C PHE A 117 -11.44 -4.34 24.03
N LEU A 118 -12.42 -4.40 24.92
CA LEU A 118 -12.25 -4.90 26.29
C LEU A 118 -12.93 -6.27 26.43
N GLU A 119 -12.13 -7.31 26.59
CA GLU A 119 -12.61 -8.59 27.11
C GLU A 119 -12.63 -8.51 28.64
N SER A 120 -13.81 -8.40 29.23
CA SER A 120 -13.92 -7.94 30.61
C SER A 120 -14.44 -9.00 31.58
N TYR A 121 -13.70 -9.23 32.67
CA TYR A 121 -14.07 -10.07 33.81
C TYR A 121 -14.33 -9.23 35.08
N VAL A 122 -14.58 -7.94 34.91
CA VAL A 122 -14.85 -6.97 35.99
C VAL A 122 -16.33 -6.57 36.04
N GLU A 123 -16.71 -5.87 37.11
CA GLU A 123 -18.04 -5.31 37.32
C GLU A 123 -18.11 -3.82 36.97
N ARG A 124 -19.34 -3.31 36.76
CA ARG A 124 -19.59 -1.90 36.40
C ARG A 124 -19.02 -0.93 37.44
N SER A 125 -19.15 -1.24 38.73
CA SER A 125 -18.63 -0.42 39.84
C SER A 125 -17.12 -0.26 39.76
N HIS A 126 -16.37 -1.32 39.40
CA HIS A 126 -14.92 -1.26 39.25
C HIS A 126 -14.51 -0.27 38.16
N LEU A 127 -15.21 -0.27 37.00
CA LEU A 127 -14.95 0.70 35.94
C LEU A 127 -15.28 2.14 36.38
N GLN A 128 -16.36 2.34 37.14
CA GLN A 128 -16.70 3.66 37.68
C GLN A 128 -15.59 4.18 38.61
N THR A 129 -15.08 3.35 39.53
CA THR A 129 -13.95 3.71 40.40
C THR A 129 -12.71 4.05 39.59
N LEU A 130 -12.36 3.24 38.59
CA LEU A 130 -11.21 3.50 37.72
C LEU A 130 -11.36 4.82 36.95
N PHE A 131 -12.51 5.10 36.35
CA PHE A 131 -12.71 6.35 35.60
C PHE A 131 -12.70 7.59 36.51
N ASN A 132 -13.23 7.49 37.73
CA ASN A 132 -13.11 8.56 38.73
C ASN A 132 -11.65 8.87 39.09
N SER A 133 -10.76 7.87 39.01
CA SER A 133 -9.33 8.03 39.29
C SER A 133 -8.49 8.57 38.11
N VAL A 134 -9.09 8.66 36.91
CA VAL A 134 -8.47 9.19 35.67
C VAL A 134 -9.49 10.06 34.92
N PRO A 135 -9.91 11.21 35.49
CA PRO A 135 -11.01 11.99 34.95
C PRO A 135 -10.76 12.56 33.53
N GLU A 136 -9.50 12.69 33.11
CA GLU A 136 -9.12 13.16 31.77
C GLU A 136 -9.63 12.23 30.65
N VAL A 137 -9.95 10.97 30.96
CA VAL A 137 -10.53 10.04 29.98
C VAL A 137 -11.86 10.58 29.44
N ALA A 138 -12.66 11.27 30.26
CA ALA A 138 -13.94 11.84 29.88
C ALA A 138 -13.83 13.01 28.88
N GLU A 139 -12.63 13.58 28.70
CA GLU A 139 -12.40 14.60 27.68
C GLU A 139 -12.16 14.02 26.29
N LEU A 140 -11.86 12.73 26.21
CA LEU A 140 -11.44 12.03 24.99
C LEU A 140 -12.47 11.02 24.51
N THR A 141 -13.31 10.49 25.39
CA THR A 141 -14.19 9.37 25.05
C THR A 141 -15.17 9.72 23.92
N PHE A 142 -15.28 8.82 22.95
CA PHE A 142 -16.27 8.89 21.88
C PHE A 142 -17.66 8.62 22.42
N ASN A 143 -18.58 9.57 22.26
CA ASN A 143 -19.99 9.38 22.55
C ASN A 143 -20.83 9.52 21.28
N PRO A 144 -21.51 8.46 20.80
CA PRO A 144 -22.37 8.52 19.63
C PRO A 144 -23.48 9.58 19.71
N LYS A 145 -23.91 9.98 20.91
CA LYS A 145 -24.94 11.02 21.12
C LYS A 145 -24.48 12.42 20.69
N ASN A 146 -23.17 12.65 20.61
CA ASN A 146 -22.60 13.92 20.16
C ASN A 146 -22.76 14.14 18.64
N PHE A 147 -23.10 13.10 17.89
CA PHE A 147 -23.18 13.14 16.43
C PHE A 147 -24.60 12.81 15.96
N LYS A 148 -25.29 13.80 15.37
CA LYS A 148 -26.66 13.65 14.85
C LYS A 148 -26.71 13.18 13.39
N THR A 149 -25.61 12.63 12.88
CA THR A 149 -25.47 12.18 11.49
C THR A 149 -26.15 10.83 11.27
N ASP A 150 -26.62 10.58 10.04
CA ASP A 150 -27.24 9.29 9.65
C ASP A 150 -26.21 8.18 9.36
N ASN A 151 -24.93 8.56 9.27
CA ASN A 151 -23.78 7.66 9.14
C ASN A 151 -22.72 7.98 10.20
N TRP A 152 -21.69 7.13 10.32
CA TRP A 152 -20.53 7.43 11.16
C TRP A 152 -20.00 8.85 10.86
N PRO A 153 -19.65 9.63 11.90
CA PRO A 153 -19.09 10.96 11.69
C PRO A 153 -17.79 10.90 10.89
N LEU A 154 -17.50 12.00 10.20
CA LEU A 154 -16.21 12.16 9.52
C LEU A 154 -15.07 12.11 10.54
N MET A 155 -13.91 11.62 10.12
CA MET A 155 -12.74 11.61 11.00
C MET A 155 -12.40 13.02 11.50
N SER A 156 -12.50 14.03 10.63
CA SER A 156 -12.35 15.44 10.99
C SER A 156 -13.32 15.91 12.08
N GLN A 157 -14.57 15.43 12.10
CA GLN A 157 -15.56 15.76 13.12
C GLN A 157 -15.24 15.11 14.46
N ILE A 158 -14.83 13.82 14.44
CA ILE A 158 -14.39 13.09 15.64
C ILE A 158 -13.22 13.83 16.29
N VAL A 159 -12.24 14.24 15.48
CA VAL A 159 -11.05 14.98 15.93
C VAL A 159 -11.42 16.36 16.48
N ALA A 160 -12.23 17.12 15.74
CA ALA A 160 -12.62 18.49 16.14
C ALA A 160 -13.37 18.53 17.48
N GLN A 161 -14.20 17.51 17.76
CA GLN A 161 -14.93 17.39 19.02
C GLN A 161 -14.14 16.66 20.11
N ASN A 162 -12.87 16.29 19.85
CA ASN A 162 -12.01 15.53 20.77
C ASN A 162 -12.60 14.18 21.23
N ASN A 163 -13.52 13.58 20.47
CA ASN A 163 -14.17 12.30 20.77
C ASN A 163 -13.31 11.10 20.28
N ARG A 164 -12.01 11.12 20.61
CA ARG A 164 -10.96 10.34 19.94
C ARG A 164 -10.58 9.02 20.61
N LEU A 165 -11.24 8.64 21.70
CA LEU A 165 -11.05 7.36 22.40
C LEU A 165 -12.34 6.54 22.38
N MET A 166 -12.40 5.50 21.57
CA MET A 166 -13.53 4.58 21.53
C MET A 166 -13.27 3.39 22.45
N LEU A 167 -14.20 3.13 23.37
CA LEU A 167 -14.14 1.99 24.29
C LEU A 167 -15.27 1.02 23.96
N PHE A 168 -14.93 -0.19 23.56
CA PHE A 168 -15.85 -1.29 23.30
C PHE A 168 -15.68 -2.36 24.37
N THR A 169 -16.77 -2.98 24.82
CA THR A 169 -16.73 -4.08 25.79
C THR A 169 -17.57 -5.26 25.29
N ASN A 170 -17.10 -6.48 25.57
CA ASN A 170 -17.83 -7.71 25.31
C ASN A 170 -18.96 -7.99 26.33
N LYS A 171 -19.16 -7.14 27.34
CA LYS A 171 -20.19 -7.31 28.38
C LYS A 171 -21.22 -6.18 28.36
N ARG A 172 -22.49 -6.52 28.10
CA ARG A 172 -23.60 -5.56 28.12
C ARG A 172 -23.74 -4.83 29.46
N THR A 173 -23.43 -5.48 30.59
CA THR A 173 -23.49 -4.89 31.94
C THR A 173 -22.49 -3.74 32.15
N LEU A 174 -21.41 -3.71 31.37
CA LEU A 174 -20.38 -2.66 31.42
C LEU A 174 -20.64 -1.53 30.41
N ALA A 175 -21.56 -1.71 29.46
CA ALA A 175 -21.85 -0.69 28.47
C ALA A 175 -22.71 0.46 29.06
N GLY A 176 -22.61 1.64 28.45
CA GLY A 176 -23.38 2.83 28.79
C GLY A 176 -22.51 3.98 29.30
N ASP A 177 -23.18 4.97 29.88
CA ASP A 177 -22.58 6.23 30.31
C ASP A 177 -22.13 6.14 31.79
N TYR A 178 -20.93 6.65 32.07
CA TYR A 178 -20.34 6.79 33.40
C TYR A 178 -20.15 8.28 33.68
N ALA A 179 -20.63 8.75 34.84
CA ALA A 179 -20.48 10.14 35.23
C ALA A 179 -19.11 10.34 35.89
N VAL A 180 -18.31 11.29 35.37
CA VAL A 180 -16.94 11.56 35.82
C VAL A 180 -16.71 13.07 35.80
N ASN A 181 -16.61 13.69 36.97
CA ASN A 181 -16.40 15.15 37.13
C ASN A 181 -17.34 16.01 36.27
N GLY A 182 -18.64 15.68 36.26
CA GLY A 182 -19.65 16.40 35.48
C GLY A 182 -19.61 16.16 33.96
N LYS A 183 -18.70 15.30 33.48
CA LYS A 183 -18.61 14.81 32.09
C LYS A 183 -19.03 13.35 32.01
N THR A 184 -19.09 12.82 30.79
CA THR A 184 -19.51 11.45 30.51
C THR A 184 -18.40 10.65 29.84
N VAL A 185 -18.11 9.48 30.38
CA VAL A 185 -17.36 8.42 29.70
C VAL A 185 -18.37 7.42 29.16
N THR A 186 -18.36 7.17 27.86
CA THR A 186 -19.25 6.19 27.22
C THR A 186 -18.49 4.92 26.87
N VAL A 187 -18.98 3.77 27.34
CA VAL A 187 -18.49 2.45 26.94
C VAL A 187 -19.53 1.78 26.05
N LEU A 188 -19.13 1.33 24.87
CA LEU A 188 -20.01 0.76 23.85
C LEU A 188 -20.05 -0.77 23.99
N PHE A 189 -21.24 -1.39 23.94
CA PHE A 189 -21.34 -2.84 23.87
C PHE A 189 -20.95 -3.32 22.47
N ASP A 190 -19.85 -4.06 22.34
CA ASP A 190 -19.24 -4.36 21.04
C ASP A 190 -20.23 -4.97 20.03
N LYS A 191 -21.02 -5.95 20.43
CA LYS A 191 -22.03 -6.63 19.62
C LYS A 191 -23.12 -5.69 19.10
N ASP A 192 -23.35 -4.53 19.70
CA ASP A 192 -24.32 -3.56 19.16
C ASP A 192 -23.72 -2.73 17.99
N TRP A 193 -22.39 -2.62 17.89
CA TRP A 193 -21.71 -1.71 16.96
C TRP A 193 -20.79 -2.40 15.94
N VAL A 194 -20.27 -3.57 16.29
CA VAL A 194 -19.17 -4.25 15.59
C VAL A 194 -19.57 -5.72 15.36
N ALA A 195 -19.54 -6.15 14.11
CA ALA A 195 -19.56 -7.58 13.77
C ALA A 195 -18.15 -8.16 13.95
N GLN A 196 -18.06 -9.44 14.30
CA GLN A 196 -16.79 -10.15 14.45
C GLN A 196 -16.92 -11.55 13.87
N ASN A 197 -15.85 -12.07 13.26
CA ASN A 197 -15.77 -13.51 13.01
C ASN A 197 -15.27 -14.25 14.26
N HIS A 198 -15.60 -15.53 14.36
CA HIS A 198 -15.07 -16.39 15.39
C HIS A 198 -13.54 -16.44 15.32
N TRP A 199 -12.86 -16.36 16.46
CA TRP A 199 -11.40 -16.17 16.53
C TRP A 199 -10.63 -17.48 16.31
N SER A 200 -11.21 -18.64 16.63
CA SER A 200 -10.49 -19.92 16.65
C SER A 200 -10.42 -20.64 15.30
N THR A 201 -10.91 -20.05 14.21
CA THR A 201 -11.12 -20.77 12.94
C THR A 201 -9.80 -21.09 12.22
N LEU A 202 -8.73 -20.32 12.45
CA LEU A 202 -7.43 -20.65 11.87
C LEU A 202 -6.78 -21.86 12.54
N GLY A 203 -7.32 -22.31 13.68
CA GLY A 203 -6.80 -23.44 14.45
C GLY A 203 -5.77 -23.02 15.49
N ALA A 204 -5.16 -24.03 16.13
CA ALA A 204 -4.21 -23.80 17.21
C ALA A 204 -2.83 -23.36 16.72
N ALA A 205 -2.36 -23.94 15.61
CA ALA A 205 -1.01 -23.75 15.12
C ALA A 205 -0.99 -23.37 13.64
N ALA A 206 -0.19 -22.38 13.30
CA ALA A 206 0.11 -22.02 11.92
C ALA A 206 0.91 -23.14 11.25
N SER A 207 0.57 -23.47 10.00
CA SER A 207 1.24 -24.54 9.28
C SER A 207 1.08 -24.38 7.77
N ASN A 208 1.91 -25.06 7.00
CA ASN A 208 1.74 -25.14 5.55
C ASN A 208 0.66 -26.16 5.13
N ILE A 209 -0.01 -26.82 6.08
CA ILE A 209 -1.09 -27.76 5.82
C ILE A 209 -2.38 -26.95 5.71
N GLU A 210 -2.72 -26.52 4.49
CA GLU A 210 -3.90 -25.68 4.20
C GLU A 210 -5.20 -26.22 4.85
N ALA A 211 -5.40 -27.53 4.87
CA ALA A 211 -6.57 -28.17 5.46
C ALA A 211 -6.66 -28.04 7.01
N ALA A 212 -5.57 -27.64 7.68
CA ALA A 212 -5.57 -27.35 9.11
C ALA A 212 -6.22 -25.99 9.44
N HIS A 213 -6.43 -25.15 8.43
CA HIS A 213 -6.95 -23.80 8.57
C HIS A 213 -8.37 -23.71 8.01
N ASN A 214 -9.30 -23.18 8.82
CA ASN A 214 -10.62 -22.85 8.33
C ASN A 214 -10.70 -21.36 7.99
N TRP A 215 -10.53 -21.04 6.71
CA TRP A 215 -10.61 -19.68 6.17
C TRP A 215 -12.03 -19.13 6.02
N SER A 216 -13.07 -19.92 6.34
CA SER A 216 -14.43 -19.40 6.41
C SER A 216 -14.55 -18.33 7.49
N CYS A 217 -15.56 -17.49 7.38
CA CYS A 217 -15.76 -16.35 8.28
C CYS A 217 -17.04 -16.50 9.11
N PRO A 218 -17.16 -17.55 9.94
CA PRO A 218 -18.33 -17.72 10.79
C PRO A 218 -18.38 -16.58 11.79
N SER A 219 -19.59 -16.15 12.12
CA SER A 219 -19.78 -15.03 13.05
C SER A 219 -19.42 -15.45 14.48
N ARG A 220 -18.89 -14.50 15.27
CA ARG A 220 -18.65 -14.69 16.71
C ARG A 220 -19.95 -14.86 17.48
N TYR A 221 -21.01 -14.19 17.03
CA TYR A 221 -22.34 -14.24 17.65
C TYR A 221 -23.34 -14.82 16.65
N ASP A 222 -24.10 -15.81 17.08
CA ASP A 222 -25.04 -16.56 16.23
C ASP A 222 -26.14 -15.69 15.60
N ASP A 223 -26.55 -14.63 16.28
CA ASP A 223 -27.61 -13.70 15.89
C ASP A 223 -27.08 -12.41 15.23
N THR A 224 -25.77 -12.29 15.00
CA THR A 224 -25.16 -11.11 14.38
C THR A 224 -24.19 -11.55 13.27
N PRO A 225 -24.70 -11.79 12.06
CA PRO A 225 -23.87 -12.15 10.90
C PRO A 225 -22.75 -11.13 10.65
N VAL A 226 -21.58 -11.59 10.18
CA VAL A 226 -20.48 -10.69 9.75
C VAL A 226 -20.96 -9.67 8.70
N THR A 227 -21.84 -10.10 7.80
CA THR A 227 -22.42 -9.30 6.73
C THR A 227 -23.52 -8.34 7.19
N GLU A 228 -23.92 -8.36 8.47
CA GLU A 228 -24.88 -7.40 9.02
C GLU A 228 -24.36 -5.97 8.78
N SER A 229 -25.18 -5.17 8.11
CA SER A 229 -24.76 -3.90 7.54
C SER A 229 -25.03 -2.74 8.48
N ARG A 230 -26.00 -2.86 9.40
CA ARG A 230 -26.40 -1.78 10.31
C ARG A 230 -26.14 -2.12 11.77
N VAL A 231 -25.78 -1.09 12.54
CA VAL A 231 -25.67 -1.21 13.99
C VAL A 231 -27.03 -1.61 14.61
N ASN A 232 -27.01 -2.18 15.81
CA ASN A 232 -28.24 -2.66 16.45
C ASN A 232 -29.22 -1.49 16.67
N ALA A 233 -30.52 -1.71 16.48
CA ALA A 233 -31.54 -0.68 16.66
C ALA A 233 -31.52 -0.02 18.06
N ASN A 234 -31.11 -0.77 19.10
CA ASN A 234 -30.99 -0.27 20.47
C ASN A 234 -29.92 0.83 20.63
N THR A 235 -29.02 0.99 19.66
CA THR A 235 -28.06 2.10 19.64
C THR A 235 -28.73 3.46 19.36
N GLY A 236 -29.96 3.45 18.82
CA GLY A 236 -30.64 4.65 18.33
C GLY A 236 -29.97 5.26 17.08
N LYS A 237 -29.13 4.50 16.38
CA LYS A 237 -28.42 4.92 15.16
C LYS A 237 -28.76 4.01 13.99
N SER A 238 -28.66 4.57 12.79
CA SER A 238 -28.73 3.85 11.51
C SER A 238 -27.35 3.65 10.89
N TRP A 239 -26.26 3.76 11.64
CA TRP A 239 -24.90 3.74 11.10
C TRP A 239 -24.51 2.38 10.53
N SER A 240 -23.55 2.37 9.61
CA SER A 240 -22.93 1.14 9.14
C SER A 240 -22.30 0.38 10.30
N ARG A 241 -22.57 -0.92 10.43
CA ARG A 241 -21.93 -1.76 11.45
C ARG A 241 -20.47 -1.98 11.08
N LEU A 242 -19.56 -1.73 12.02
CA LEU A 242 -18.14 -1.98 11.81
C LEU A 242 -17.86 -3.47 11.75
N PHE A 243 -16.71 -3.86 11.21
CA PHE A 243 -16.25 -5.25 11.22
C PHE A 243 -14.83 -5.36 11.81
N LEU A 244 -14.69 -6.18 12.85
CA LEU A 244 -13.40 -6.60 13.38
C LEU A 244 -13.16 -8.05 12.96
N MET A 245 -12.13 -8.23 12.13
CA MET A 245 -11.70 -9.52 11.63
C MET A 245 -10.63 -10.10 12.55
N ASN A 246 -10.94 -11.21 13.22
CA ASN A 246 -9.95 -11.98 13.97
C ASN A 246 -9.12 -12.83 12.99
N GLN A 247 -7.80 -12.59 12.96
CA GLN A 247 -6.83 -13.19 12.05
C GLN A 247 -5.57 -13.59 12.84
N PHE A 248 -5.68 -14.64 13.66
CA PHE A 248 -4.57 -15.19 14.42
C PHE A 248 -4.83 -16.65 14.80
N HIS A 249 -3.77 -17.42 15.00
CA HIS A 249 -3.85 -18.75 15.59
C HIS A 249 -3.94 -18.68 17.13
N THR A 250 -4.63 -19.64 17.75
CA THR A 250 -4.90 -19.53 19.20
C THR A 250 -3.69 -19.86 20.09
N ALA A 251 -2.69 -20.60 19.58
CA ALA A 251 -1.52 -21.02 20.36
C ALA A 251 -0.19 -20.63 19.71
N THR A 252 -0.01 -20.81 18.40
CA THR A 252 1.22 -20.40 17.72
C THR A 252 1.23 -18.90 17.48
N LYS A 253 2.24 -18.22 18.03
CA LYS A 253 2.38 -16.75 17.97
C LYS A 253 3.81 -16.32 17.66
N THR A 254 4.61 -17.16 17.01
CA THR A 254 5.99 -16.79 16.67
C THR A 254 5.99 -15.73 15.58
N ILE A 255 7.04 -14.90 15.56
CA ILE A 255 7.21 -13.86 14.54
C ILE A 255 7.17 -14.45 13.12
N SER A 256 7.85 -15.58 12.91
CA SER A 256 7.93 -16.22 11.59
C SER A 256 6.57 -16.76 11.15
N ASP A 257 5.85 -17.43 12.05
CA ASP A 257 4.56 -18.03 11.74
C ASP A 257 3.50 -16.97 11.47
N SER A 258 3.41 -15.94 12.32
CA SER A 258 2.50 -14.82 12.07
C SER A 258 2.81 -14.12 10.74
N ALA A 259 4.10 -13.96 10.39
CA ALA A 259 4.48 -13.35 9.11
C ALA A 259 4.04 -14.21 7.90
N ALA A 260 4.26 -15.52 7.97
CA ALA A 260 4.04 -16.44 6.86
C ALA A 260 2.56 -16.79 6.63
N TYR A 261 1.74 -16.78 7.69
CA TYR A 261 0.36 -17.27 7.63
C TYR A 261 -0.68 -16.22 8.02
N ASP A 262 -0.62 -15.69 9.25
CA ASP A 262 -1.67 -14.78 9.75
C ASP A 262 -1.68 -13.44 9.02
N ASN A 263 -0.49 -12.86 8.86
CA ASN A 263 -0.26 -11.51 8.37
C ASN A 263 0.17 -11.49 6.90
N ASN A 264 0.29 -12.64 6.24
CA ASN A 264 0.63 -12.72 4.83
C ASN A 264 -0.56 -12.27 3.95
N LEU A 265 -0.27 -11.50 2.91
CA LEU A 265 -1.28 -10.88 2.06
C LEU A 265 -2.23 -11.88 1.38
N THR A 266 -1.75 -13.04 0.93
CA THR A 266 -2.61 -14.09 0.34
C THR A 266 -3.70 -14.49 1.32
N TYR A 267 -3.33 -14.78 2.56
CA TYR A 267 -4.26 -15.26 3.57
C TYR A 267 -5.16 -14.14 4.12
N LEU A 268 -4.63 -12.92 4.25
CA LEU A 268 -5.42 -11.74 4.60
C LEU A 268 -6.51 -11.47 3.55
N THR A 269 -6.15 -11.43 2.27
CA THR A 269 -7.11 -11.18 1.17
C THR A 269 -8.13 -12.32 1.05
N ARG A 270 -7.68 -13.58 1.17
CA ARG A 270 -8.57 -14.75 1.22
C ARG A 270 -9.60 -14.63 2.34
N ARG A 271 -9.15 -14.25 3.55
CA ARG A 271 -10.05 -14.07 4.69
C ARG A 271 -11.07 -12.98 4.44
N VAL A 272 -10.64 -11.81 3.98
CA VAL A 272 -11.53 -10.67 3.67
C VAL A 272 -12.58 -11.06 2.62
N ASN A 273 -12.16 -11.76 1.56
CA ASN A 273 -13.06 -12.23 0.50
C ASN A 273 -14.10 -13.22 1.06
N ASN A 274 -13.67 -14.19 1.87
CA ASN A 274 -14.57 -15.16 2.50
C ASN A 274 -15.55 -14.53 3.49
N CYS A 275 -15.18 -13.42 4.13
CA CYS A 275 -16.07 -12.65 4.99
C CYS A 275 -17.12 -11.84 4.22
N GLY A 276 -16.87 -11.51 2.94
CA GLY A 276 -17.78 -10.71 2.11
C GLY A 276 -17.97 -9.28 2.62
N LYS A 277 -17.08 -8.79 3.49
CA LYS A 277 -17.14 -7.45 4.08
C LYS A 277 -15.73 -6.93 4.37
N THR A 278 -15.45 -5.71 3.95
CA THR A 278 -14.17 -5.04 4.25
C THR A 278 -14.04 -4.82 5.76
N PRO A 279 -12.94 -5.29 6.39
CA PRO A 279 -12.74 -5.11 7.83
C PRO A 279 -12.38 -3.66 8.15
N ASN A 280 -12.96 -3.14 9.22
CA ASN A 280 -12.50 -1.91 9.85
C ASN A 280 -11.32 -2.17 10.78
N PHE A 281 -11.24 -3.35 11.37
CA PHE A 281 -10.13 -3.76 12.22
C PHE A 281 -9.67 -5.14 11.80
N ILE A 282 -8.36 -5.33 11.62
CA ILE A 282 -7.76 -6.65 11.42
C ILE A 282 -6.94 -6.96 12.67
N ALA A 283 -7.45 -7.85 13.51
CA ALA A 283 -6.85 -8.25 14.77
C ALA A 283 -5.81 -9.35 14.53
N ILE A 284 -4.55 -9.07 14.89
CA ILE A 284 -3.39 -9.92 14.61
C ILE A 284 -2.41 -9.94 15.78
N ASP A 285 -1.51 -10.93 15.77
CA ASP A 285 -0.28 -10.95 16.54
C ASP A 285 0.91 -10.51 15.66
N ASN A 286 2.01 -10.07 16.28
CA ASN A 286 3.27 -9.65 15.66
C ASN A 286 3.11 -8.57 14.57
N TYR A 287 2.45 -7.46 14.93
CA TYR A 287 2.02 -6.40 14.00
C TYR A 287 3.07 -5.78 13.08
N ARG A 288 4.37 -5.96 13.36
CA ARG A 288 5.47 -5.47 12.50
C ARG A 288 5.83 -6.43 11.37
N ASN A 289 5.23 -7.62 11.33
CA ASN A 289 5.58 -8.68 10.40
C ASN A 289 4.41 -9.01 9.49
N GLY A 290 4.73 -9.30 8.22
CA GLY A 290 3.74 -9.47 7.17
C GLY A 290 3.17 -8.13 6.67
N ASP A 291 2.02 -8.22 6.02
CA ASP A 291 1.47 -7.20 5.12
C ASP A 291 0.33 -6.38 5.73
N THR A 292 -0.15 -6.72 6.92
CA THR A 292 -1.37 -6.14 7.50
C THR A 292 -1.36 -4.61 7.56
N SER A 293 -0.21 -4.00 7.83
CA SER A 293 -0.07 -2.53 7.85
C SER A 293 -0.23 -1.89 6.48
N ALA A 294 0.35 -2.48 5.43
CA ALA A 294 0.17 -2.01 4.07
C ALA A 294 -1.25 -2.32 3.58
N TYR A 295 -1.75 -3.52 3.88
CA TYR A 295 -3.08 -3.96 3.45
C TYR A 295 -4.21 -3.09 4.02
N THR A 296 -4.19 -2.79 5.32
CA THR A 296 -5.20 -1.90 5.96
C THR A 296 -5.20 -0.49 5.38
N LYS A 297 -4.03 0.04 5.02
CA LYS A 297 -3.93 1.32 4.28
C LYS A 297 -4.57 1.20 2.91
N ALA A 298 -4.23 0.15 2.15
CA ALA A 298 -4.79 -0.08 0.83
C ALA A 298 -6.32 -0.23 0.84
N LEU A 299 -6.88 -0.94 1.83
CA LEU A 299 -8.34 -1.04 2.03
C LEU A 299 -9.00 0.33 2.27
N SER A 300 -8.31 1.23 2.98
CA SER A 300 -8.84 2.56 3.33
C SER A 300 -8.70 3.59 2.20
N GLN A 301 -7.64 3.50 1.40
CA GLN A 301 -7.21 4.58 0.51
C GLN A 301 -7.04 4.17 -0.96
N GLY A 302 -7.20 2.89 -1.27
CA GLY A 302 -6.84 2.29 -2.54
C GLY A 302 -5.42 1.75 -2.54
N GLY A 303 -5.16 0.78 -3.42
CA GLY A 303 -3.85 0.15 -3.56
C GLY A 303 -3.66 -0.56 -4.88
N ILE A 304 -2.40 -0.90 -5.15
CA ILE A 304 -1.95 -1.78 -6.23
C ILE A 304 -1.60 -3.13 -5.59
N TYR A 305 -2.20 -4.20 -6.06
CA TYR A 305 -1.99 -5.56 -5.57
C TYR A 305 -1.29 -6.35 -6.66
N LEU A 306 -0.12 -6.93 -6.36
CA LEU A 306 0.62 -7.76 -7.31
C LEU A 306 0.43 -9.23 -6.95
N TRP A 307 0.43 -10.07 -7.98
CA TRP A 307 0.10 -11.48 -7.88
C TRP A 307 1.15 -12.32 -8.59
N GLU A 308 1.50 -13.45 -7.98
CA GLU A 308 2.33 -14.47 -8.61
C GLU A 308 1.60 -15.13 -9.79
N GLY A 309 0.27 -15.17 -9.77
CA GLY A 309 -0.52 -15.65 -10.90
C GLY A 309 -0.76 -14.59 -11.97
N ASN A 310 -1.09 -15.03 -13.19
CA ASN A 310 -1.68 -14.15 -14.20
C ASN A 310 -3.14 -13.79 -13.82
N ASN A 311 -3.66 -12.69 -14.36
CA ASN A 311 -5.05 -12.23 -14.20
C ASN A 311 -5.49 -11.95 -12.75
N ALA A 312 -4.55 -11.63 -11.86
CA ALA A 312 -4.82 -11.47 -10.44
C ALA A 312 -5.59 -12.67 -9.85
N ASP A 313 -5.18 -13.89 -10.22
CA ASP A 313 -5.85 -15.12 -9.79
C ASP A 313 -5.78 -15.29 -8.26
N PRO A 314 -6.91 -15.21 -7.54
CA PRO A 314 -6.92 -15.27 -6.08
C PRO A 314 -6.62 -16.67 -5.51
N ARG A 315 -6.43 -17.66 -6.39
CA ARG A 315 -5.96 -19.01 -6.02
C ARG A 315 -4.44 -19.11 -5.93
N GLN A 316 -3.73 -18.10 -6.44
CA GLN A 316 -2.27 -17.98 -6.33
C GLN A 316 -1.89 -16.87 -5.36
N ASP A 317 -0.60 -16.73 -5.09
CA ASP A 317 -0.12 -15.83 -4.05
C ASP A 317 -0.23 -14.35 -4.44
N ALA A 318 -0.66 -13.56 -3.46
CA ALA A 318 -0.60 -12.11 -3.51
C ALA A 318 0.74 -11.69 -2.90
N VAL A 319 1.65 -11.24 -3.75
CA VAL A 319 3.09 -11.10 -3.40
C VAL A 319 3.47 -9.69 -2.96
N CYS A 320 2.57 -8.72 -3.13
CA CYS A 320 2.80 -7.34 -2.71
C CYS A 320 1.49 -6.55 -2.71
N VAL A 321 1.35 -5.66 -1.72
CA VAL A 321 0.34 -4.59 -1.74
C VAL A 321 1.00 -3.23 -1.53
N ILE A 322 0.73 -2.31 -2.45
CA ILE A 322 1.25 -0.95 -2.44
C ILE A 322 0.09 -0.01 -2.17
N PRO A 323 -0.02 0.59 -0.96
CA PRO A 323 -1.04 1.60 -0.69
C PRO A 323 -0.85 2.78 -1.64
N ARG A 324 -1.96 3.39 -2.08
CA ARG A 324 -1.94 4.56 -2.95
C ARG A 324 -1.06 5.67 -2.37
N ALA A 325 0.11 5.86 -2.97
CA ALA A 325 1.05 6.93 -2.69
C ALA A 325 2.11 6.93 -3.79
N GLN A 326 2.70 8.09 -4.07
CA GLN A 326 3.93 8.12 -4.88
C GLN A 326 5.07 7.49 -4.09
N ARG A 327 5.85 6.62 -4.75
CA ARG A 327 7.01 5.94 -4.15
C ARG A 327 7.77 5.14 -5.17
N THR A 328 9.02 4.87 -4.83
CA THR A 328 9.86 3.85 -5.48
C THR A 328 10.10 2.74 -4.48
N LEU A 329 9.91 1.50 -4.92
CA LEU A 329 10.17 0.29 -4.14
C LEU A 329 11.23 -0.53 -4.87
N GLU A 330 12.33 -0.84 -4.17
CA GLU A 330 13.31 -1.84 -4.58
C GLU A 330 13.00 -3.13 -3.83
N LEU A 331 12.73 -4.22 -4.54
CA LEU A 331 12.25 -5.46 -3.97
C LEU A 331 13.42 -6.37 -3.53
N PRO A 332 13.28 -7.18 -2.47
CA PRO A 332 12.12 -7.28 -1.61
C PRO A 332 12.09 -6.13 -0.58
N THR A 333 10.90 -5.58 -0.31
CA THR A 333 10.73 -4.52 0.70
C THR A 333 9.29 -4.39 1.15
N ALA A 334 9.06 -4.00 2.41
CA ALA A 334 7.73 -3.69 2.95
C ALA A 334 6.67 -4.79 2.72
N GLY A 335 7.07 -6.06 2.80
CA GLY A 335 6.21 -7.23 2.55
C GLY A 335 6.12 -7.65 1.09
N CYS A 336 6.62 -6.82 0.16
CA CYS A 336 6.66 -7.14 -1.26
C CYS A 336 7.85 -8.05 -1.61
N GLU A 337 7.56 -9.17 -2.25
CA GLU A 337 8.53 -10.18 -2.69
C GLU A 337 9.22 -9.77 -4.00
N ASN A 338 10.41 -10.30 -4.24
CA ASN A 338 11.23 -9.99 -5.41
C ASN A 338 11.11 -11.10 -6.44
N ASP A 339 10.95 -10.75 -7.72
CA ASP A 339 10.92 -11.71 -8.83
C ASP A 339 9.77 -12.74 -8.75
N GLU A 340 8.64 -12.36 -8.17
CA GLU A 340 7.46 -13.23 -8.08
C GLU A 340 6.28 -12.71 -8.92
N ALA A 341 6.11 -11.39 -9.01
CA ALA A 341 4.91 -10.80 -9.61
C ALA A 341 4.80 -11.03 -11.13
N ARG A 342 3.63 -11.48 -11.58
CA ARG A 342 3.28 -11.68 -13.00
C ARG A 342 2.08 -10.86 -13.46
N SER A 343 1.23 -10.43 -12.54
CA SER A 343 0.09 -9.58 -12.83
C SER A 343 -0.22 -8.64 -11.67
N LEU A 344 -1.12 -7.68 -11.89
CA LEU A 344 -1.58 -6.80 -10.82
C LEU A 344 -3.06 -6.46 -10.93
N SER A 345 -3.64 -5.99 -9.83
CA SER A 345 -4.95 -5.34 -9.80
C SER A 345 -4.88 -3.98 -9.10
N LEU A 346 -5.75 -3.06 -9.56
CA LEU A 346 -5.84 -1.68 -9.11
C LEU A 346 -7.19 -1.44 -8.45
N SER A 347 -7.17 -0.77 -7.29
CA SER A 347 -8.35 -0.32 -6.57
C SER A 347 -8.10 1.07 -5.98
N GLY A 348 -9.06 1.99 -6.11
CA GLY A 348 -8.98 3.34 -5.54
C GLY A 348 -7.86 4.22 -6.11
N ILE A 349 -7.35 3.94 -7.31
CA ILE A 349 -6.25 4.65 -7.95
C ILE A 349 -6.76 5.83 -8.78
N ALA A 350 -6.15 7.00 -8.63
CA ALA A 350 -6.56 8.21 -9.35
C ALA A 350 -6.03 8.23 -10.79
N LYS A 351 -6.80 8.88 -11.67
CA LYS A 351 -6.38 9.24 -13.03
C LYS A 351 -5.02 9.95 -13.01
N GLY A 352 -4.18 9.65 -14.00
CA GLY A 352 -2.85 10.24 -14.13
C GLY A 352 -1.80 9.61 -13.23
N THR A 353 -2.13 8.52 -12.52
CA THR A 353 -1.12 7.70 -11.85
C THR A 353 -0.39 6.85 -12.88
N ARG A 354 0.95 6.80 -12.79
CA ARG A 354 1.80 5.90 -13.58
C ARG A 354 2.46 4.86 -12.69
N LEU A 355 2.47 3.62 -13.15
CA LEU A 355 3.25 2.52 -12.59
C LEU A 355 4.36 2.16 -13.59
N SER A 356 5.59 2.06 -13.11
CA SER A 356 6.71 1.51 -13.89
C SER A 356 7.24 0.27 -13.17
N LEU A 357 7.29 -0.86 -13.88
CA LEU A 357 7.79 -2.15 -13.38
C LEU A 357 9.09 -2.47 -14.12
N PHE A 358 10.13 -2.86 -13.39
CA PHE A 358 11.45 -3.16 -13.96
C PHE A 358 11.99 -4.50 -13.45
N ASP A 359 12.68 -5.22 -14.32
CA ASP A 359 13.53 -6.38 -13.98
C ASP A 359 14.81 -5.94 -13.23
N SER A 360 15.18 -4.67 -13.36
CA SER A 360 16.37 -4.14 -12.70
C SER A 360 16.04 -3.39 -11.40
N ARG A 361 16.74 -3.74 -10.31
CA ARG A 361 16.70 -2.98 -9.04
C ARG A 361 17.08 -1.50 -9.21
N SER A 362 17.95 -1.17 -10.16
CA SER A 362 18.34 0.22 -10.43
C SER A 362 17.33 1.00 -11.28
N GLY A 363 16.28 0.34 -11.79
CA GLY A 363 15.33 0.91 -12.73
C GLY A 363 15.89 1.07 -14.14
N SER A 364 16.92 0.29 -14.48
CA SER A 364 17.46 0.26 -15.85
C SER A 364 16.37 -0.15 -16.84
N ARG A 365 16.39 0.50 -18.01
CA ARG A 365 15.53 0.20 -19.16
C ARG A 365 16.26 -0.54 -20.28
N GLU A 366 17.45 -1.05 -19.95
CA GLU A 366 18.22 -1.98 -20.80
C GLU A 366 17.62 -3.39 -20.78
N ASP A 367 16.74 -3.67 -19.80
CA ASP A 367 16.00 -4.92 -19.69
C ASP A 367 14.48 -4.70 -19.76
N ASP A 368 13.74 -5.80 -19.60
CA ASP A 368 12.29 -5.80 -19.57
C ASP A 368 11.70 -4.76 -18.60
N HIS A 369 10.77 -3.98 -19.12
CA HIS A 369 9.98 -3.07 -18.29
C HIS A 369 8.58 -2.86 -18.83
N MET A 370 7.68 -2.52 -17.93
CA MET A 370 6.30 -2.17 -18.26
C MET A 370 5.96 -0.80 -17.68
N ILE A 371 5.29 0.04 -18.48
CA ILE A 371 4.75 1.32 -18.05
C ILE A 371 3.22 1.24 -18.14
N ILE A 372 2.53 1.54 -17.04
CA ILE A 372 1.07 1.49 -16.92
C ILE A 372 0.56 2.88 -16.53
N ASP A 373 -0.19 3.52 -17.42
CA ASP A 373 -0.82 4.81 -17.20
C ASP A 373 -2.31 4.65 -16.91
N VAL A 374 -2.77 5.14 -15.76
CA VAL A 374 -4.18 5.12 -15.36
C VAL A 374 -4.93 6.29 -16.02
N THR A 375 -5.93 5.98 -16.84
CA THR A 375 -6.60 6.94 -17.74
C THR A 375 -7.88 7.55 -17.19
N ARG A 376 -8.47 6.94 -16.15
CA ARG A 376 -9.59 7.48 -15.36
C ARG A 376 -9.46 7.14 -13.89
N ASP A 377 -10.25 7.79 -13.04
CA ASP A 377 -10.33 7.40 -11.64
C ASP A 377 -10.92 5.99 -11.50
N ILE A 378 -10.29 5.18 -10.66
CA ILE A 378 -10.70 3.83 -10.30
C ILE A 378 -11.32 3.89 -8.91
N GLY A 379 -12.55 3.37 -8.76
CA GLY A 379 -13.26 3.37 -7.48
C GLY A 379 -12.56 2.54 -6.41
N LEU A 380 -12.77 2.86 -5.12
CA LEU A 380 -12.17 2.11 -4.00
C LEU A 380 -12.62 0.64 -3.97
N HIS A 381 -13.85 0.36 -4.41
CA HIS A 381 -14.39 -1.00 -4.49
C HIS A 381 -14.38 -1.57 -5.92
N GLU A 382 -13.70 -0.89 -6.85
CA GLU A 382 -13.50 -1.35 -8.21
C GLU A 382 -12.20 -2.16 -8.28
N HIS A 383 -12.20 -3.24 -9.07
CA HIS A 383 -11.03 -4.10 -9.29
C HIS A 383 -10.68 -4.12 -10.77
N VAL A 384 -9.67 -3.34 -11.16
CA VAL A 384 -9.16 -3.29 -12.53
C VAL A 384 -7.92 -4.16 -12.65
N VAL A 385 -7.90 -5.15 -13.53
CA VAL A 385 -6.83 -6.14 -13.65
C VAL A 385 -5.91 -5.82 -14.82
N VAL A 386 -4.60 -5.88 -14.59
CA VAL A 386 -3.56 -5.97 -15.62
C VAL A 386 -3.09 -7.42 -15.65
N GLY A 387 -3.58 -8.19 -16.62
CA GLY A 387 -3.56 -9.65 -16.54
C GLY A 387 -2.20 -10.33 -16.70
N SER A 388 -1.22 -9.64 -17.28
CA SER A 388 0.16 -10.12 -17.40
C SER A 388 1.09 -8.96 -17.75
N PHE A 389 2.37 -9.07 -17.37
CA PHE A 389 3.41 -8.12 -17.71
C PHE A 389 4.09 -8.40 -19.08
N GLU A 390 3.64 -9.40 -19.83
CA GLU A 390 4.26 -9.85 -21.10
C GLU A 390 3.64 -9.25 -22.38
N GLN A 391 2.71 -8.30 -22.25
CA GLN A 391 2.05 -7.72 -23.41
C GLN A 391 1.53 -6.30 -23.18
N ASN A 392 1.22 -5.60 -24.28
CA ASN A 392 0.55 -4.31 -24.23
C ASN A 392 -0.94 -4.49 -23.88
N TRP A 393 -1.49 -3.50 -23.18
CA TRP A 393 -2.92 -3.43 -22.86
C TRP A 393 -3.46 -2.04 -23.12
N THR A 394 -4.70 -1.93 -23.57
CA THR A 394 -5.43 -0.67 -23.66
C THR A 394 -6.87 -0.92 -23.29
N THR A 395 -7.33 -0.28 -22.22
CA THR A 395 -8.70 -0.35 -21.70
C THR A 395 -9.24 1.07 -21.52
N ASP A 396 -10.46 1.21 -20.99
CA ASP A 396 -11.00 2.50 -20.54
C ASP A 396 -10.28 3.01 -19.27
N ALA A 397 -9.80 2.09 -18.43
CA ALA A 397 -9.22 2.36 -17.12
C ALA A 397 -7.71 2.65 -17.15
N TYR A 398 -6.97 2.01 -18.06
CA TYR A 398 -5.53 2.15 -18.15
C TYR A 398 -4.97 1.80 -19.52
N LYS A 399 -3.72 2.19 -19.72
CA LYS A 399 -2.88 1.78 -20.85
C LYS A 399 -1.57 1.23 -20.34
N ALA A 400 -1.23 0.01 -20.73
CA ALA A 400 0.04 -0.61 -20.36
C ALA A 400 0.90 -0.86 -21.61
N THR A 401 2.15 -0.43 -21.56
CA THR A 401 3.15 -0.62 -22.61
C THR A 401 4.25 -1.51 -22.08
N TYR A 402 4.45 -2.65 -22.72
CA TYR A 402 5.51 -3.60 -22.44
C TYR A 402 6.68 -3.41 -23.42
N VAL A 403 7.88 -3.32 -22.86
CA VAL A 403 9.14 -3.30 -23.59
C VAL A 403 9.87 -4.60 -23.28
N ARG A 404 9.84 -5.50 -24.26
CA ARG A 404 10.34 -6.88 -24.17
C ARG A 404 11.84 -7.00 -24.35
N ASN A 405 12.49 -7.79 -23.51
CA ASN A 405 13.80 -8.38 -23.74
C ASN A 405 13.73 -9.92 -23.65
N ASN A 406 13.67 -10.47 -22.43
CA ASN A 406 13.65 -11.89 -22.10
C ASN A 406 12.47 -12.32 -21.16
N GLY A 407 11.52 -11.41 -20.90
CA GLY A 407 10.28 -11.62 -20.15
C GLY A 407 10.32 -11.00 -18.75
N LEU A 408 9.24 -10.35 -18.31
CA LEU A 408 9.10 -9.62 -17.05
C LEU A 408 8.30 -10.36 -15.96
N ASN A 409 7.45 -11.30 -16.35
CA ASN A 409 6.64 -12.09 -15.44
C ASN A 409 7.54 -12.88 -14.47
N GLY A 410 7.40 -12.64 -13.17
CA GLY A 410 8.23 -13.30 -12.15
C GLY A 410 9.67 -12.80 -12.15
N LYS A 411 9.89 -11.53 -12.55
CA LYS A 411 11.21 -10.88 -12.48
C LYS A 411 11.15 -9.43 -12.03
N VAL A 412 9.99 -8.95 -11.57
CA VAL A 412 9.88 -7.55 -11.14
C VAL A 412 10.72 -7.34 -9.88
N SER A 413 11.72 -6.49 -10.00
CA SER A 413 12.69 -6.15 -8.95
C SER A 413 12.59 -4.68 -8.48
N ARG A 414 11.93 -3.82 -9.26
CA ARG A 414 11.63 -2.42 -8.87
C ARG A 414 10.26 -1.98 -9.38
N ILE A 415 9.57 -1.22 -8.54
CA ILE A 415 8.27 -0.61 -8.83
C ILE A 415 8.33 0.88 -8.55
N GLU A 416 7.86 1.70 -9.49
CA GLU A 416 7.73 3.14 -9.31
C GLU A 416 6.27 3.56 -9.50
N VAL A 417 5.73 4.27 -8.52
CA VAL A 417 4.41 4.90 -8.57
C VAL A 417 4.60 6.41 -8.66
N THR A 418 4.28 6.99 -9.82
CA THR A 418 4.52 8.40 -10.16
C THR A 418 3.28 9.03 -10.78
N GLN A 419 3.39 10.27 -11.30
CA GLN A 419 2.36 10.84 -12.18
C GLN A 419 2.76 10.65 -13.64
N THR A 420 1.77 10.35 -14.47
CA THR A 420 1.91 10.36 -15.93
C THR A 420 2.28 11.78 -16.39
N PRO A 421 3.42 11.96 -17.09
CA PRO A 421 3.78 13.26 -17.65
C PRO A 421 2.76 13.72 -18.69
N LEU A 422 2.33 14.98 -18.57
CA LEU A 422 1.37 15.61 -19.49
C LEU A 422 2.02 16.10 -20.79
N ASP A 423 3.33 16.31 -20.77
CA ASP A 423 4.15 16.69 -21.93
C ASP A 423 4.88 15.45 -22.49
N PHE A 424 5.86 15.64 -23.39
CA PHE A 424 6.69 14.59 -23.97
C PHE A 424 8.06 14.46 -23.27
N SER A 425 8.16 14.87 -21.99
CA SER A 425 9.41 14.78 -21.22
C SER A 425 9.89 13.35 -20.99
N ASP A 426 9.00 12.37 -21.09
CA ASP A 426 9.26 10.93 -21.02
C ASP A 426 9.29 10.25 -22.39
N ALA A 427 9.32 11.01 -23.50
CA ALA A 427 9.44 10.46 -24.83
C ALA A 427 10.69 9.58 -24.94
N SER A 428 10.54 8.40 -25.55
CA SER A 428 11.63 7.43 -25.70
C SER A 428 11.37 6.45 -26.84
N ILE A 429 12.45 5.83 -27.32
CA ILE A 429 12.46 4.80 -28.37
C ILE A 429 13.13 3.55 -27.79
N ALA A 430 12.46 2.41 -27.88
CA ALA A 430 13.08 1.10 -27.65
C ALA A 430 13.61 0.56 -28.98
N LEU A 431 14.86 0.12 -29.03
CA LEU A 431 15.55 -0.41 -30.21
C LEU A 431 15.76 -1.91 -30.04
N TYR A 432 15.60 -2.67 -31.13
CA TYR A 432 15.53 -4.14 -31.08
C TYR A 432 16.45 -4.80 -32.10
N GLU A 433 16.99 -5.97 -31.74
CA GLU A 433 17.85 -6.80 -32.58
C GLU A 433 17.09 -7.50 -33.71
N GLY A 434 15.79 -7.77 -33.53
CA GLY A 434 14.94 -8.38 -34.56
C GLY A 434 14.16 -7.35 -35.36
N ASN A 435 13.61 -7.76 -36.52
CA ASN A 435 12.62 -6.94 -37.23
C ASN A 435 11.26 -6.97 -36.52
N ASN A 436 10.42 -5.96 -36.71
CA ASN A 436 9.09 -5.85 -36.08
C ASN A 436 9.10 -5.80 -34.54
N ALA A 437 10.12 -5.19 -33.94
CA ALA A 437 10.36 -5.22 -32.50
C ALA A 437 10.36 -6.65 -31.93
N SER A 438 10.91 -7.60 -32.69
CA SER A 438 11.12 -8.99 -32.26
C SER A 438 12.53 -9.18 -31.69
N GLN A 439 12.79 -10.38 -31.14
CA GLN A 439 14.02 -10.72 -30.43
C GLN A 439 14.25 -9.81 -29.21
N ASN A 440 15.51 -9.65 -28.81
CA ASN A 440 15.89 -8.97 -27.59
C ASN A 440 15.84 -7.45 -27.75
N LEU A 441 15.65 -6.78 -26.63
CA LEU A 441 15.83 -5.34 -26.53
C LEU A 441 17.33 -5.07 -26.64
N ASP A 442 17.72 -4.20 -27.56
CA ASP A 442 19.09 -3.70 -27.59
C ASP A 442 19.26 -2.59 -26.55
N CYS A 443 18.41 -1.56 -26.61
CA CYS A 443 18.42 -0.48 -25.64
C CYS A 443 17.13 0.37 -25.70
N THR A 444 16.92 1.19 -24.67
CA THR A 444 15.90 2.24 -24.68
C THR A 444 16.56 3.62 -24.57
N ILE A 445 16.31 4.48 -25.56
CA ILE A 445 16.93 5.81 -25.64
C ILE A 445 15.90 6.93 -25.48
N PRO A 446 16.27 8.07 -24.86
CA PRO A 446 15.40 9.24 -24.77
C PRO A 446 15.07 9.83 -26.15
N PHE A 447 13.87 10.36 -26.29
CA PHE A 447 13.40 11.05 -27.50
C PHE A 447 12.73 12.39 -27.19
N ASP A 448 13.07 12.95 -26.02
CA ASP A 448 12.58 14.22 -25.49
C ASP A 448 13.48 15.41 -25.86
N ARG A 449 14.65 15.16 -26.46
CA ARG A 449 15.68 16.17 -26.75
C ARG A 449 16.54 15.81 -27.96
N ALA A 450 17.33 16.77 -28.43
CA ALA A 450 18.29 16.56 -29.52
C ALA A 450 19.69 16.17 -29.01
N TYR A 451 20.29 15.14 -29.61
CA TYR A 451 21.65 14.68 -29.31
C TYR A 451 22.11 13.66 -30.36
N THR A 452 23.38 13.24 -30.28
CA THR A 452 23.91 12.13 -31.09
C THR A 452 24.34 10.97 -30.20
N ILE A 453 24.28 9.76 -30.72
CA ILE A 453 24.69 8.53 -30.01
C ILE A 453 25.63 7.72 -30.90
N LYS A 454 26.77 7.31 -30.34
CA LYS A 454 27.67 6.30 -30.91
C LYS A 454 27.33 4.95 -30.27
N MET A 455 26.93 3.95 -31.03
CA MET A 455 26.50 2.67 -30.43
C MET A 455 27.65 1.99 -29.69
N LYS A 456 28.89 2.04 -30.20
CA LYS A 456 30.07 1.52 -29.47
C LYS A 456 30.41 2.23 -28.15
N SER A 457 29.87 3.41 -27.88
CA SER A 457 30.21 4.20 -26.70
C SER A 457 29.04 5.11 -26.31
N ASN A 458 28.13 4.55 -25.51
CA ASN A 458 26.95 5.24 -25.01
C ASN A 458 26.61 4.79 -23.58
N SER A 459 25.76 5.56 -22.91
CA SER A 459 25.31 5.30 -21.53
C SER A 459 23.94 4.65 -21.44
N TYR A 460 23.42 4.13 -22.56
CA TYR A 460 22.06 3.57 -22.67
C TYR A 460 22.09 2.07 -22.96
N GLY A 461 23.27 1.44 -22.99
CA GLY A 461 23.43 0.01 -23.25
C GLY A 461 23.33 -0.41 -24.72
N CYS A 462 23.16 0.51 -25.67
CA CYS A 462 22.97 0.14 -27.08
C CYS A 462 24.20 -0.57 -27.66
N SER A 463 23.97 -1.62 -28.46
CA SER A 463 25.02 -2.40 -29.10
C SER A 463 25.28 -1.94 -30.53
N ASN A 464 26.51 -2.14 -30.97
CA ASN A 464 26.93 -1.78 -32.32
C ASN A 464 26.61 -2.91 -33.30
N ASP A 465 25.97 -2.56 -34.42
CA ASP A 465 25.61 -3.49 -35.51
C ASP A 465 24.56 -4.55 -35.15
N GLU A 466 23.77 -4.34 -34.09
CA GLU A 466 22.70 -5.27 -33.70
C GLU A 466 21.30 -4.77 -34.08
N ILE A 467 21.05 -3.46 -34.02
CA ILE A 467 19.70 -2.88 -34.15
C ILE A 467 19.11 -3.09 -35.55
N ARG A 468 17.86 -3.57 -35.62
CA ARG A 468 17.11 -3.80 -36.87
C ARG A 468 15.72 -3.15 -36.88
N SER A 469 15.14 -2.86 -35.71
CA SER A 469 13.82 -2.22 -35.64
C SER A 469 13.66 -1.33 -34.39
N ALA A 470 12.54 -0.61 -34.30
CA ALA A 470 12.24 0.28 -33.20
C ALA A 470 10.79 0.17 -32.73
N LYS A 471 10.55 0.54 -31.48
CA LYS A 471 9.24 0.89 -30.93
C LYS A 471 9.32 2.30 -30.35
N ILE A 472 8.68 3.27 -30.99
CA ILE A 472 8.54 4.63 -30.47
C ILE A 472 7.48 4.57 -29.37
N LEU A 473 7.87 4.73 -28.10
CA LEU A 473 6.94 4.59 -26.97
C LEU A 473 6.06 5.84 -26.82
N LYS A 474 6.67 7.01 -27.02
CA LYS A 474 6.03 8.32 -26.98
C LYS A 474 6.91 9.33 -27.73
N ALA A 475 6.32 10.23 -28.50
CA ALA A 475 7.05 11.24 -29.28
C ALA A 475 6.16 12.39 -29.72
N LYS A 476 6.72 13.60 -29.77
CA LYS A 476 6.02 14.78 -30.28
C LYS A 476 6.06 14.83 -31.81
N LYS A 477 5.00 15.36 -32.43
CA LYS A 477 4.96 15.65 -33.87
C LYS A 477 6.19 16.47 -34.30
N GLY A 478 6.80 16.07 -35.40
CA GLY A 478 7.98 16.72 -35.96
C GLY A 478 9.31 16.27 -35.33
N ALA A 479 9.27 15.47 -34.26
CA ALA A 479 10.47 14.79 -33.78
C ALA A 479 11.01 13.84 -34.86
N GLU A 480 12.32 13.72 -34.94
CA GLU A 480 12.99 12.92 -35.96
C GLU A 480 14.19 12.19 -35.36
N PHE A 481 14.45 10.98 -35.84
CA PHE A 481 15.74 10.35 -35.63
C PHE A 481 16.30 9.76 -36.92
N SER A 482 17.62 9.75 -37.04
CA SER A 482 18.32 9.15 -38.17
C SER A 482 19.37 8.16 -37.69
N LEU A 483 19.39 6.98 -38.29
CA LEU A 483 20.35 5.91 -37.99
C LEU A 483 21.24 5.65 -39.20
N THR A 484 22.54 5.44 -38.97
CA THR A 484 23.56 5.16 -39.99
C THR A 484 24.49 4.06 -39.52
N GLY A 485 25.06 3.33 -40.48
CA GLY A 485 26.01 2.26 -40.17
C GLY A 485 27.46 2.68 -40.00
N HIS A 486 27.82 3.92 -40.32
CA HIS A 486 29.19 4.36 -40.12
C HIS A 486 29.41 4.78 -38.64
N PRO A 487 30.46 4.30 -37.95
CA PRO A 487 30.68 4.56 -36.52
C PRO A 487 30.95 6.03 -36.17
N GLU A 488 31.41 6.81 -37.15
CA GLU A 488 31.60 8.27 -37.01
C GLU A 488 30.43 9.11 -37.57
N GLY A 489 29.26 8.49 -37.82
CA GLY A 489 28.05 9.22 -38.20
C GLY A 489 27.94 9.62 -39.69
N SER A 490 28.95 9.32 -40.52
CA SER A 490 28.86 9.57 -41.96
C SER A 490 27.78 8.69 -42.62
N PHE A 491 27.27 9.09 -43.79
CA PHE A 491 26.19 8.35 -44.49
C PHE A 491 26.70 7.38 -45.57
N LYS A 492 27.99 7.00 -45.51
CA LYS A 492 28.61 6.10 -46.50
C LYS A 492 28.10 4.66 -46.41
N GLU A 493 27.67 4.25 -45.22
CA GLU A 493 27.21 2.90 -44.91
C GLU A 493 25.69 2.80 -44.78
N GLY A 494 24.97 3.69 -45.47
CA GLY A 494 23.51 3.75 -45.43
C GLY A 494 23.00 4.75 -44.40
N ARG A 495 21.74 5.17 -44.58
CA ARG A 495 21.05 6.08 -43.67
C ARG A 495 19.56 5.85 -43.80
N THR A 496 18.91 5.75 -42.66
CA THR A 496 17.45 5.80 -42.55
C THR A 496 17.07 6.96 -41.65
N VAL A 497 16.03 7.67 -42.05
CA VAL A 497 15.42 8.77 -41.30
C VAL A 497 13.99 8.37 -40.96
N VAL A 498 13.61 8.57 -39.70
CA VAL A 498 12.25 8.36 -39.20
C VAL A 498 11.72 9.68 -38.67
N THR A 499 10.72 10.24 -39.34
CA THR A 499 10.08 11.50 -38.96
C THR A 499 8.69 11.22 -38.39
N VAL A 500 8.41 11.77 -37.21
CA VAL A 500 7.12 11.64 -36.53
C VAL A 500 6.11 12.63 -37.12
N ARG A 501 4.98 12.14 -37.63
CA ARG A 501 3.99 12.93 -38.38
C ARG A 501 2.84 13.46 -37.53
N ARG A 502 2.57 12.80 -36.40
CA ARG A 502 1.63 13.25 -35.37
C ARG A 502 2.14 12.88 -33.99
N ASP A 503 1.56 13.47 -32.96
CA ASP A 503 1.87 13.12 -31.58
C ASP A 503 1.62 11.62 -31.32
N ILE A 504 2.67 10.92 -30.93
CA ILE A 504 2.66 9.51 -30.59
C ILE A 504 2.41 9.42 -29.09
N THR A 505 1.17 9.09 -28.73
CA THR A 505 0.77 8.80 -27.34
C THR A 505 0.51 7.30 -27.13
N SER A 506 0.48 6.51 -28.20
CA SER A 506 0.44 5.04 -28.24
C SER A 506 1.69 4.50 -28.94
N PRO A 507 2.30 3.41 -28.47
CA PRO A 507 3.51 2.89 -29.08
C PRO A 507 3.34 2.58 -30.57
N VAL A 508 4.31 3.00 -31.39
CA VAL A 508 4.35 2.73 -32.83
C VAL A 508 5.60 1.92 -33.16
N ILE A 509 5.43 0.83 -33.92
CA ILE A 509 6.54 -0.03 -34.34
C ILE A 509 7.08 0.45 -35.68
N ILE A 510 8.40 0.66 -35.73
CA ILE A 510 9.17 0.75 -36.96
C ILE A 510 9.68 -0.64 -37.27
N SER A 511 9.09 -1.30 -38.26
CA SER A 511 9.31 -2.74 -38.52
C SER A 511 10.72 -3.08 -38.98
N SER A 512 11.34 -2.18 -39.75
CA SER A 512 12.69 -2.32 -40.30
C SER A 512 13.15 -0.93 -40.75
N PHE A 513 14.46 -0.70 -40.77
CA PHE A 513 15.06 0.50 -41.31
C PHE A 513 15.50 0.34 -42.78
N ASN A 514 15.30 -0.83 -43.39
CA ASN A 514 15.71 -1.11 -44.77
C ASN A 514 14.68 -0.72 -45.84
N HIS A 515 13.49 -0.30 -45.43
CA HIS A 515 12.40 0.02 -46.35
C HIS A 515 11.82 1.41 -46.07
N SER A 516 11.53 2.16 -47.13
CA SER A 516 10.81 3.42 -47.03
C SER A 516 9.31 3.16 -47.01
N TYR A 517 8.61 3.79 -46.08
CA TYR A 517 7.16 3.77 -46.02
C TYR A 517 6.65 5.00 -45.29
N GLN A 518 5.35 5.23 -45.38
CA GLN A 518 4.70 6.34 -44.70
C GLN A 518 3.29 5.93 -44.31
N ASP A 519 2.92 6.25 -43.09
CA ASP A 519 1.56 6.10 -42.58
C ASP A 519 1.11 7.40 -41.86
N ALA A 520 0.08 7.30 -41.03
CA ALA A 520 -0.46 8.43 -40.26
C ALA A 520 0.46 8.87 -39.10
N ASP A 521 1.27 7.95 -38.58
CA ASP A 521 2.12 8.13 -37.41
C ASP A 521 3.52 8.61 -37.80
N VAL A 522 4.11 7.98 -38.81
CA VAL A 522 5.53 8.15 -39.16
C VAL A 522 5.78 8.17 -40.67
N GLN A 523 6.91 8.76 -41.04
CA GLN A 523 7.52 8.62 -42.35
C GLN A 523 8.91 8.01 -42.16
N VAL A 524 9.15 6.85 -42.75
CA VAL A 524 10.46 6.18 -42.77
C VAL A 524 11.04 6.33 -44.17
N THR A 525 12.22 6.93 -44.26
CA THR A 525 12.93 7.17 -45.52
C THR A 525 14.31 6.51 -45.46
N ASN A 526 14.47 5.40 -46.19
CA ASN A 526 15.77 4.80 -46.48
C ASN A 526 16.38 5.47 -47.71
N HIS A 527 17.59 6.03 -47.61
CA HIS A 527 18.15 6.90 -48.65
C HIS A 527 19.07 6.19 -49.66
N LYS A 528 19.67 5.04 -49.33
CA LYS A 528 20.69 4.40 -50.21
C LYS A 528 20.80 2.90 -50.00
N LYS A 529 21.17 2.50 -48.79
CA LYS A 529 21.51 1.13 -48.39
C LYS A 529 20.75 0.82 -47.10
N GLY A 530 20.38 -0.45 -46.95
CA GLY A 530 19.86 -0.96 -45.69
C GLY A 530 20.87 -0.81 -44.56
N VAL A 531 20.38 -0.46 -43.37
CA VAL A 531 21.16 -0.29 -42.13
C VAL A 531 20.80 -1.33 -41.06
N ASP A 532 19.77 -2.17 -41.25
CA ASP A 532 19.42 -3.21 -40.27
C ASP A 532 20.63 -4.10 -39.94
N GLY A 533 20.95 -4.23 -38.65
CA GLY A 533 22.05 -5.06 -38.16
C GLY A 533 23.41 -4.49 -38.53
N LYS A 534 23.46 -3.19 -38.78
CA LYS A 534 24.69 -2.43 -39.10
C LYS A 534 24.69 -1.06 -38.44
N ILE A 535 23.72 -0.74 -37.58
CA ILE A 535 23.58 0.60 -37.03
C ILE A 535 24.72 0.83 -36.02
N SER A 536 25.52 1.85 -36.30
CA SER A 536 26.67 2.24 -35.47
C SER A 536 26.54 3.67 -34.91
N PHE A 537 25.66 4.51 -35.45
CA PHE A 537 25.47 5.89 -35.02
C PHE A 537 24.03 6.37 -35.20
N GLY A 538 23.55 7.20 -34.27
CA GLY A 538 22.24 7.84 -34.32
C GLY A 538 22.28 9.36 -34.13
N TYR A 539 21.47 10.07 -34.91
CA TYR A 539 21.14 11.49 -34.72
C TYR A 539 19.70 11.57 -34.21
N ILE A 540 19.51 12.02 -32.98
CA ILE A 540 18.21 12.13 -32.34
C ILE A 540 17.83 13.60 -32.28
N SER A 541 16.64 13.94 -32.75
CA SER A 541 16.04 15.27 -32.69
C SER A 541 14.65 15.16 -32.06
N GLY A 542 14.63 14.90 -30.76
CA GLY A 542 13.43 14.80 -29.94
C GLY A 542 12.89 16.16 -29.48
N ALA A 543 11.68 16.14 -28.89
CA ALA A 543 11.04 17.33 -28.32
C ALA A 543 10.11 16.97 -27.15
N LYS A 544 10.00 17.90 -26.19
CA LYS A 544 9.10 17.83 -25.02
C LYS A 544 7.72 18.40 -25.30
#